data_AF-X1LY27-F1
#
_entry.id   AF-X1LY27-F1
#
_cell.length_a   1.000
_cell.length_b   1.000
_cell.length_c   1.000
_cell.angle_alpha   90.00
_cell.angle_beta   90.00
_cell.angle_gamma   90.00
#
_symmetry.space_group_name_H-M   'P 1'
#
loop_
_entity.id
_entity.type
_entity.pdbx_description
1 polymer ?
#
loop_
_entity_poly.entity_id
_entity_poly.type
_entity_poly.pdbx_seq_one_letter_code
_entity_poly.pdbx_strand_id
1 'polypeptide(L)'
;MYNKNINRKKCAVMKKYYIFISIILLTFLSVNGAADNNYITILTFGEYGNREGEFNYPVGIAIDKNSNLYITDWENDRIQKFSSE
;
A
#
# COMPACT_ATOMS: atom_id res chain seq x y z
N MET A 1 -17.28 -44.76 41.72
CA MET A 1 -17.88 -43.59 41.01
C MET A 1 -17.13 -42.25 41.20
N TYR A 2 -16.24 -42.09 42.19
CA TYR A 2 -15.55 -40.82 42.49
C TYR A 2 -14.53 -40.33 41.43
N ASN A 3 -13.78 -41.24 40.80
CA ASN A 3 -12.66 -40.90 39.89
C ASN A 3 -13.09 -40.29 38.53
N LYS A 4 -14.25 -40.70 37.98
CA LYS A 4 -14.77 -40.19 36.70
C LYS A 4 -15.10 -38.69 36.74
N ASN A 5 -15.57 -38.21 37.90
CA ASN A 5 -15.91 -36.79 38.10
C ASN A 5 -14.66 -35.90 38.22
N ILE A 6 -13.57 -36.41 38.80
CA ILE A 6 -12.28 -35.71 38.86
C ILE A 6 -11.68 -35.57 37.46
N ASN A 7 -11.71 -36.63 36.65
CA ASN A 7 -11.19 -36.58 35.28
C ASN A 7 -12.01 -35.66 34.36
N ARG A 8 -13.34 -35.62 34.53
CA ARG A 8 -14.20 -34.65 33.83
C ARG A 8 -13.90 -33.20 34.22
N LYS A 9 -13.68 -32.93 35.51
CA LYS A 9 -13.29 -31.59 36.00
C LYS A 9 -11.91 -31.18 35.50
N LYS A 10 -10.91 -32.07 35.55
CA LYS A 10 -9.56 -31.84 34.99
C LYS A 10 -9.60 -31.56 33.48
N CYS A 11 -10.38 -32.33 32.72
CA CYS A 11 -10.57 -32.12 31.28
C CYS A 11 -11.22 -30.75 30.97
N ALA A 12 -12.20 -30.34 31.76
CA ALA A 12 -12.85 -29.03 31.60
C ALA A 12 -11.89 -27.86 31.89
N VAL A 13 -11.03 -27.99 32.91
CA VAL A 13 -10.01 -26.99 33.24
C VAL A 13 -8.95 -26.88 32.13
N MET A 14 -8.45 -28.01 31.62
CA MET A 14 -7.48 -28.00 30.51
C MET A 14 -8.06 -27.38 29.24
N LYS A 15 -9.33 -27.70 28.89
CA LYS A 15 -9.99 -27.09 27.73
C LYS A 15 -10.10 -25.57 27.85
N LYS A 16 -10.39 -25.04 29.04
CA LYS A 16 -10.39 -23.59 29.29
C LYS A 16 -9.02 -22.96 29.10
N TYR A 17 -7.96 -23.64 29.54
CA TYR A 17 -6.58 -23.17 29.40
C TYR A 17 -6.14 -23.12 27.92
N TYR A 18 -6.49 -24.14 27.13
CA TYR A 18 -6.24 -24.17 25.69
C TYR A 18 -6.99 -23.06 24.94
N ILE A 19 -8.25 -22.80 25.31
CA ILE A 19 -9.03 -21.69 24.73
C ILE A 19 -8.37 -20.34 25.06
N PHE A 20 -7.93 -20.15 26.31
CA PHE A 20 -7.30 -18.90 26.74
C PHE A 20 -5.94 -18.66 26.06
N ILE A 21 -5.10 -19.69 25.95
CA ILE A 21 -3.82 -19.61 25.22
C ILE A 21 -4.05 -19.35 23.73
N SER A 22 -5.04 -19.99 23.13
CA SER A 22 -5.39 -19.77 21.72
C SER A 22 -5.82 -18.32 21.46
N ILE A 23 -6.61 -17.72 22.35
CA ILE A 23 -7.03 -16.32 22.24
C ILE A 23 -5.81 -15.38 22.36
N ILE A 24 -4.93 -15.61 23.33
CA ILE A 24 -3.71 -14.81 23.50
C ILE A 24 -2.82 -14.89 22.25
N LEU A 25 -2.56 -16.09 21.73
CA LEU A 25 -1.73 -16.30 20.54
C LEU A 25 -2.34 -15.62 19.29
N LEU A 26 -3.67 -15.69 19.14
CA LEU A 26 -4.41 -15.00 18.07
C LEU A 26 -4.28 -13.48 18.17
N THR A 27 -4.30 -12.92 19.39
CA THR A 27 -4.15 -11.47 19.59
C THR A 27 -2.73 -10.96 19.35
N PHE A 28 -1.70 -11.80 19.57
CA PHE A 28 -0.31 -11.43 19.27
C PHE A 28 -0.01 -11.43 17.76
N LEU A 29 -0.73 -12.23 16.96
CA LEU A 29 -0.60 -12.24 15.50
C LEU A 29 -1.15 -10.97 14.84
N SER A 30 -2.04 -10.21 15.51
CA SER A 30 -2.69 -9.03 14.92
C SER A 30 -1.99 -7.69 15.17
N VAL A 31 -0.84 -7.66 15.88
CA VAL A 31 -0.18 -6.38 16.28
C VAL A 31 0.89 -5.89 15.28
N ASN A 32 1.20 -6.65 14.23
CA ASN A 32 2.20 -6.24 13.23
C ASN A 32 1.54 -5.52 12.03
N GLY A 33 0.89 -4.40 12.29
CA GLY A 33 0.37 -3.48 11.28
C GLY A 33 1.23 -2.22 11.19
N ALA A 34 2.52 -2.36 10.87
CA ALA A 34 3.32 -1.20 10.49
C ALA A 34 2.74 -0.68 9.16
N ALA A 35 2.27 0.56 9.15
CA ALA A 35 1.81 1.21 7.92
C ALA A 35 2.99 1.29 6.95
N ASP A 36 2.97 0.40 5.95
CA ASP A 36 3.99 0.35 4.91
C ASP A 36 3.73 1.48 3.91
N ASN A 37 4.34 2.63 4.11
CA ASN A 37 4.25 3.77 3.18
C ASN A 37 5.16 3.57 1.96
N ASN A 38 5.10 2.39 1.33
CA ASN A 38 5.88 2.08 0.15
C ASN A 38 5.27 2.74 -1.10
N TYR A 39 5.91 3.79 -1.59
CA TYR A 39 5.58 4.36 -2.90
C TYR A 39 6.07 3.43 -4.01
N ILE A 40 5.20 3.12 -4.96
CA ILE A 40 5.54 2.36 -6.17
C ILE A 40 5.62 3.36 -7.33
N THR A 41 6.78 3.47 -7.96
CA THR A 41 6.94 4.24 -9.21
C THR A 41 6.28 3.46 -10.35
N ILE A 42 5.22 4.02 -10.92
CA ILE A 42 4.48 3.39 -12.02
C ILE A 42 5.09 3.76 -13.38
N LEU A 43 5.55 5.01 -13.53
CA LEU A 43 6.08 5.54 -14.77
C LEU A 43 7.04 6.70 -14.49
N THR A 44 8.16 6.72 -15.22
CA THR A 44 9.07 7.86 -15.32
C THR A 44 9.34 8.09 -16.80
N PHE A 45 9.27 9.33 -17.26
CA PHE A 45 9.55 9.69 -18.65
C PHE A 45 10.10 11.11 -18.75
N GLY A 46 10.69 11.42 -19.90
CA GLY A 46 11.33 12.70 -20.19
C GLY A 46 12.82 12.71 -19.88
N GLU A 47 13.55 13.54 -20.63
CA GLU A 47 14.97 13.83 -20.44
C GLU A 47 15.27 15.29 -20.76
N TYR A 48 16.47 15.77 -20.44
CA TYR A 48 16.87 17.14 -20.74
C TYR A 48 16.99 17.38 -22.26
N GLY A 49 16.33 18.41 -22.77
CA GLY A 49 16.46 18.81 -24.18
C GLY A 49 15.31 19.68 -24.67
N ASN A 50 15.19 19.76 -26.00
CA ASN A 50 14.22 20.64 -26.67
C ASN A 50 13.41 19.94 -27.77
N ARG A 51 13.56 18.62 -27.94
CA ARG A 51 12.73 17.82 -28.85
C ARG A 51 11.43 17.36 -28.17
N GLU A 52 10.54 16.74 -28.93
CA GLU A 52 9.31 16.15 -28.41
C GLU A 52 9.62 15.09 -27.34
N GLY A 53 8.97 15.18 -26.18
CA GLY A 53 9.21 14.31 -25.04
C GLY A 53 10.40 14.73 -24.14
N GLU A 54 11.20 15.71 -24.56
CA GLU A 54 12.29 16.28 -23.76
C GLU A 54 11.84 17.56 -23.04
N PHE A 55 12.54 17.96 -21.98
CA PHE A 55 12.21 19.13 -21.17
C PHE A 55 13.46 19.94 -20.82
N ASN A 56 13.34 21.26 -20.73
CA ASN A 56 14.45 22.12 -20.28
C ASN A 56 14.16 22.67 -18.87
N TYR A 57 12.96 23.26 -18.68
CA TYR A 57 12.52 23.73 -17.36
C TYR A 57 11.00 23.56 -17.20
N PRO A 58 10.51 22.34 -16.90
CA PRO A 58 9.09 22.08 -16.72
C PRO A 58 8.60 22.68 -15.39
N VAL A 59 7.59 23.56 -15.45
CA VAL A 59 7.10 24.34 -14.28
C VAL A 59 5.67 24.02 -13.87
N GLY A 60 4.91 23.33 -14.70
CA GLY A 60 3.48 23.12 -14.49
C GLY A 60 2.99 21.85 -15.15
N ILE A 61 2.03 21.19 -14.51
CA ILE A 61 1.43 19.94 -14.94
C ILE A 61 -0.09 19.99 -14.72
N ALA A 62 -0.87 19.57 -15.70
CA ALA A 62 -2.33 19.50 -15.62
C ALA A 62 -2.88 18.32 -16.43
N ILE A 63 -4.03 17.80 -16.02
CA ILE A 63 -4.73 16.71 -16.71
C ILE A 63 -6.13 17.21 -17.09
N ASP A 64 -6.54 16.98 -18.34
CA ASP A 64 -7.91 17.30 -18.77
C ASP A 64 -8.90 16.13 -18.54
N LYS A 65 -10.18 16.38 -18.81
CA LYS A 65 -11.25 15.38 -18.64
C LYS A 65 -11.11 14.13 -19.53
N ASN A 66 -10.25 14.19 -20.55
CA ASN A 66 -9.97 13.10 -21.47
C ASN A 66 -8.63 12.41 -21.13
N SER A 67 -8.11 12.64 -19.92
CA SER A 67 -6.84 12.07 -19.45
C SER A 67 -5.60 12.48 -20.27
N ASN A 68 -5.67 13.59 -21.01
CA ASN A 68 -4.47 14.15 -21.62
C ASN A 68 -3.66 14.90 -20.58
N LEU A 69 -2.35 14.66 -20.58
CA LEU A 69 -1.39 15.31 -19.71
C LEU A 69 -0.76 16.50 -20.42
N TYR A 70 -0.79 17.67 -19.79
CA TYR A 70 -0.16 18.88 -20.29
C TYR A 70 0.98 19.28 -19.36
N ILE A 71 2.14 19.56 -19.95
CA ILE A 71 3.33 20.03 -19.22
C ILE A 71 3.79 21.34 -19.84
N THR A 72 3.90 22.39 -19.02
CA THR A 72 4.45 23.69 -19.43
C THR A 72 5.96 23.69 -19.22
N ASP A 73 6.72 23.87 -20.30
CA ASP A 73 8.18 23.81 -20.34
C ASP A 73 8.74 25.20 -20.63
N TRP A 74 9.11 25.91 -19.56
CA TRP A 74 9.34 27.36 -19.57
C TRP A 74 10.51 27.77 -20.46
N GLU A 75 11.66 27.09 -20.33
CA GLU A 75 12.87 27.40 -21.10
C GLU A 75 12.81 26.94 -22.57
N ASN A 76 11.78 26.17 -22.95
CA ASN A 76 11.51 25.82 -24.33
C ASN A 76 10.31 26.59 -24.91
N ASP A 77 9.76 27.57 -24.16
CA ASP A 77 8.63 28.42 -24.56
C ASP A 77 7.42 27.63 -25.11
N ARG A 78 7.12 26.47 -24.52
CA ARG A 78 6.10 25.56 -25.07
C ARG A 78 5.24 24.87 -24.01
N ILE A 79 4.14 24.29 -24.49
CA ILE A 79 3.32 23.33 -23.75
C ILE A 79 3.32 22.03 -24.54
N GLN A 80 3.66 20.92 -23.88
CA GLN A 80 3.59 19.58 -24.47
C GLN A 80 2.36 18.85 -23.96
N LYS A 81 1.66 18.15 -24.87
CA LYS A 81 0.47 17.35 -24.57
C LYS A 81 0.79 15.87 -24.81
N PHE A 82 0.49 15.01 -23.84
CA PHE A 82 0.62 13.56 -23.94
C PHE A 82 -0.75 12.91 -23.81
N SER A 83 -1.08 12.01 -24.73
CA SER A 83 -2.27 11.16 -24.69
C SER A 83 -1.85 9.70 -24.47
N SER A 84 -2.77 8.88 -23.99
CA SER A 84 -2.57 7.42 -23.89
C SER A 84 -2.86 6.66 -25.19
N GLU A 85 -3.17 7.38 -26.29
CA GLU A 85 -3.48 6.84 -27.62
C GLU A 85 -2.25 6.82 -28.52
#